data_AF-A0A7Y8SSA3-F1
#
_entry.id   AF-A0A7Y8SSA3-F1
#
_cell.length_a   1.000
_cell.length_b   1.000
_cell.length_c   1.000
_cell.angle_alpha   90.00
_cell.angle_beta   90.00
_cell.angle_gamma   90.00
#
_symmetry.space_group_name_H-M   'P 1'
#
loop_
_entity.id
_entity.type
_entity.pdbx_description
1 polymer ?
#
loop_
_entity_poly.entity_id
_entity_poly.type
_entity_poly.pdbx_seq_one_letter_code
_entity_poly.pdbx_strand_id
1 'polypeptide(L)'
;MKLRVDRYAADTEATLGRLYIDDAFECFTLEDQGREGAKVKGETRIPAGEYAVKLRAEGGWHDRESKRYDKKFGADWHKGMLHLQNVPGFEYILIHAGNTDEETMGCLLVGAATGVDRRGHHSLVSSRAAYEKLYPKVREALLAGEPVTIKINDQPTVHVPGEPAPTEKPGAAAVGTVIAGAGAAGAGALILS
;
A
#
# COMPACT_ATOMS: atom_id res chain seq x y z
N MET A 1 15.90 -10.45 7.82
CA MET A 1 16.01 -9.19 7.07
C MET A 1 14.80 -8.35 7.39
N LYS A 2 14.98 -7.08 7.73
CA LYS A 2 13.88 -6.17 8.09
C LYS A 2 13.69 -5.13 6.99
N LEU A 3 12.53 -5.17 6.36
CA LEU A 3 12.08 -4.10 5.47
C LEU A 3 11.28 -3.08 6.29
N ARG A 4 11.41 -1.81 5.94
CA ARG A 4 10.62 -0.74 6.56
C ARG A 4 10.15 0.22 5.48
N VAL A 5 8.87 0.57 5.49
CA VAL A 5 8.29 1.62 4.66
C VAL A 5 7.87 2.76 5.56
N ASP A 6 8.44 3.92 5.33
CA ASP A 6 8.00 5.16 5.97
C ASP A 6 7.24 6.00 4.94
N ARG A 7 5.94 6.14 5.13
CA ARG A 7 5.11 7.07 4.35
C ARG A 7 5.49 8.49 4.71
N TYR A 8 5.57 9.39 3.74
CA TYR A 8 6.03 10.76 4.00
C TYR A 8 5.24 11.85 3.27
N ALA A 9 4.50 11.50 2.21
CA ALA A 9 3.63 12.41 1.48
C ALA A 9 2.42 11.63 0.95
N ALA A 10 1.30 12.31 0.78
CA ALA A 10 0.10 11.74 0.20
C ALA A 10 -0.72 12.84 -0.46
N ASP A 11 -1.40 12.49 -1.54
CA ASP A 11 -2.44 13.30 -2.17
C ASP A 11 -3.77 12.52 -2.14
N THR A 12 -4.74 12.96 -2.95
CA THR A 12 -6.08 12.34 -3.01
C THR A 12 -6.09 10.97 -3.68
N GLU A 13 -5.03 10.60 -4.41
CA GLU A 13 -4.94 9.38 -5.22
C GLU A 13 -3.88 8.41 -4.70
N ALA A 14 -2.79 8.91 -4.12
CA ALA A 14 -1.60 8.13 -3.84
C ALA A 14 -0.93 8.48 -2.51
N THR A 15 -0.28 7.49 -1.92
CA THR A 15 0.61 7.66 -0.76
C THR A 15 2.04 7.33 -1.15
N LEU A 16 2.96 8.28 -0.99
CA LEU A 16 4.39 8.08 -1.18
C LEU A 16 5.08 7.60 0.09
N GLY A 17 6.03 6.69 -0.08
CA GLY A 17 6.87 6.18 0.99
C GLY A 17 8.32 5.98 0.59
N ARG A 18 9.15 5.65 1.58
CA ARG A 18 10.55 5.26 1.42
C ARG A 18 10.75 3.87 1.99
N LEU A 19 11.28 2.96 1.19
CA LEU A 19 11.61 1.61 1.60
C LEU A 19 13.07 1.52 2.01
N TYR A 20 13.29 0.87 3.15
CA TYR A 20 14.60 0.59 3.72
C TYR A 20 14.79 -0.92 3.89
N ILE A 21 16.02 -1.39 3.74
CA ILE A 21 16.45 -2.74 4.14
C ILE A 21 17.45 -2.56 5.28
N ASP A 22 17.12 -3.09 6.45
CA ASP A 22 17.96 -2.99 7.65
C ASP A 22 18.47 -1.54 7.89
N ASP A 23 17.51 -0.60 7.81
CA ASP A 23 17.68 0.85 7.94
C ASP A 23 18.50 1.57 6.85
N ALA A 24 19.03 0.86 5.86
CA ALA A 24 19.60 1.45 4.67
C ALA A 24 18.51 1.78 3.63
N PHE A 25 18.48 3.03 3.15
CA PHE A 25 17.53 3.43 2.11
C PHE A 25 17.74 2.63 0.83
N GLU A 26 16.66 2.06 0.29
CA GLU A 26 16.69 1.22 -0.90
C GLU A 26 16.03 1.89 -2.10
N CYS A 27 14.79 2.34 -1.95
CA CYS A 27 13.96 2.93 -3.00
C CYS A 27 12.74 3.70 -2.46
N PHE A 28 12.02 4.37 -3.34
CA PHE A 28 10.73 4.99 -3.03
C PHE A 28 9.58 4.00 -3.28
N THR A 29 8.45 4.22 -2.62
CA THR A 29 7.23 3.43 -2.78
C THR A 29 6.02 4.28 -3.08
N LEU A 30 5.02 3.67 -3.70
CA LEU A 30 3.71 4.26 -3.93
C LEU A 30 2.62 3.24 -3.64
N GLU A 31 1.61 3.66 -2.90
CA GLU A 31 0.38 2.93 -2.63
C GLU A 31 -0.80 3.81 -3.06
N ASP A 32 -2.01 3.26 -3.05
CA ASP A 32 -3.24 4.06 -3.14
C ASP A 32 -3.31 5.12 -2.00
N GLN A 33 -4.34 5.96 -2.01
CA GLN A 33 -4.58 6.94 -0.96
C GLN A 33 -4.96 6.29 0.38
N GLY A 34 -4.78 7.07 1.45
CA GLY A 34 -5.35 6.75 2.76
C GLY A 34 -6.86 6.96 2.74
N ARG A 35 -7.59 6.04 3.39
CA ARG A 35 -9.06 6.10 3.47
C ARG A 35 -9.55 5.60 4.83
N GLU A 36 -10.62 6.23 5.33
CA GLU A 36 -11.35 5.75 6.49
C GLU A 36 -12.41 4.70 6.10
N GLY A 37 -12.61 3.71 6.98
CA GLY A 37 -13.65 2.70 6.82
C GLY A 37 -13.23 1.48 5.99
N ALA A 38 -14.21 0.85 5.34
CA ALA A 38 -14.00 -0.41 4.63
C ALA A 38 -13.13 -0.23 3.38
N LYS A 39 -12.28 -1.23 3.13
CA LYS A 39 -11.41 -1.28 1.95
C LYS A 39 -12.22 -1.18 0.66
N VAL A 40 -11.77 -0.30 -0.24
CA VAL A 40 -12.18 -0.25 -1.63
C VAL A 40 -11.05 -0.81 -2.50
N LYS A 41 -11.39 -1.55 -3.56
CA LYS A 41 -10.39 -2.16 -4.44
C LYS A 41 -9.76 -1.09 -5.33
N GLY A 42 -8.43 -0.95 -5.27
CA GLY A 42 -7.66 0.02 -6.05
C GLY A 42 -7.82 1.47 -5.58
N GLU A 43 -8.31 1.66 -4.35
CA GLU A 43 -8.56 2.99 -3.76
C GLU A 43 -8.27 2.95 -2.25
N THR A 44 -7.41 2.04 -1.79
CA THR A 44 -7.11 1.88 -0.36
C THR A 44 -5.72 1.34 -0.17
N ARG A 45 -4.85 2.13 0.46
CA ARG A 45 -3.49 1.72 0.84
C ARG A 45 -3.47 0.59 1.85
N ILE A 46 -2.33 -0.08 1.97
CA ILE A 46 -2.11 -1.17 2.92
C ILE A 46 -2.29 -0.62 4.35
N PRO A 47 -2.88 -1.35 5.31
CA PRO A 47 -2.92 -0.85 6.69
C PRO A 47 -1.49 -0.69 7.25
N ALA A 48 -1.28 0.27 8.15
CA ALA A 48 -0.02 0.33 8.90
C ALA A 48 0.10 -0.92 9.79
N GLY A 49 1.30 -1.45 9.93
CA GLY A 49 1.52 -2.71 10.64
C GLY A 49 2.82 -3.39 10.25
N GLU A 50 3.03 -4.59 10.77
CA GLU A 50 4.18 -5.43 10.42
C GLU A 50 3.69 -6.75 9.82
N TYR A 51 4.22 -7.10 8.65
CA TYR A 51 3.79 -8.25 7.86
C TYR A 51 4.98 -9.13 7.52
N ALA A 52 4.78 -10.44 7.50
CA ALA A 52 5.77 -11.35 6.92
C ALA A 52 5.78 -11.20 5.40
N VAL A 53 6.94 -11.36 4.77
CA VAL A 53 7.08 -11.40 3.31
C VAL A 53 7.44 -12.82 2.89
N LYS A 54 6.80 -13.34 1.84
CA LYS A 54 7.10 -14.64 1.25
C LYS A 54 7.21 -14.55 -0.26
N LEU A 55 7.85 -15.53 -0.88
CA LEU A 55 7.77 -15.72 -2.32
C LEU A 55 6.45 -16.39 -2.69
N ARG A 56 5.73 -15.80 -3.64
CA ARG A 56 4.58 -16.42 -4.29
C ARG A 56 4.95 -16.82 -5.72
N ALA A 57 5.06 -18.13 -5.97
CA ALA A 57 5.46 -18.70 -7.26
C ALA A 57 4.26 -19.13 -8.12
N GLU A 58 3.17 -18.37 -8.08
CA GLU A 58 1.93 -18.66 -8.81
C GLU A 58 1.18 -17.37 -9.16
N GLY A 59 0.23 -17.46 -10.11
CA GLY A 59 -0.64 -16.39 -10.57
C GLY A 59 -0.06 -15.51 -11.69
N GLY A 60 -0.92 -14.74 -12.35
CA GLY A 60 -0.56 -14.03 -13.59
C GLY A 60 0.62 -13.05 -13.46
N TRP A 61 0.80 -12.41 -12.29
CA TRP A 61 1.98 -11.58 -12.04
C TRP A 61 3.27 -12.39 -12.01
N HIS A 62 3.28 -13.54 -11.33
CA HIS A 62 4.42 -14.44 -11.32
C HIS A 62 4.77 -14.91 -12.74
N ASP A 63 3.78 -15.38 -13.50
CA ASP A 63 4.00 -15.89 -14.86
C ASP A 63 4.54 -14.81 -15.81
N ARG A 64 4.01 -13.59 -15.68
CA ARG A 64 4.43 -12.43 -16.47
C ARG A 64 5.86 -12.02 -16.14
N GLU A 65 6.21 -11.92 -14.85
CA GLU A 65 7.56 -11.53 -14.43
C GLU A 65 8.60 -12.63 -14.71
N SER A 66 8.25 -13.92 -14.56
CA SER A 66 9.12 -15.04 -14.97
C SER A 66 9.51 -14.89 -16.44
N LYS A 67 8.53 -14.84 -17.34
CA LYS A 67 8.78 -14.69 -18.79
C LYS A 67 9.61 -13.45 -19.14
N ARG A 68 9.44 -12.36 -18.40
CA ARG A 68 10.19 -11.11 -18.61
C ARG A 68 11.65 -11.28 -18.19
N TYR A 69 11.89 -11.74 -16.97
CA TYR A 69 13.23 -11.77 -16.39
C TYR A 69 14.03 -12.98 -16.85
N ASP A 70 13.38 -14.09 -17.22
CA ASP A 70 14.06 -15.24 -17.84
C ASP A 70 14.80 -14.81 -19.12
N LYS A 71 14.18 -13.95 -19.93
CA LYS A 71 14.78 -13.40 -21.16
C LYS A 71 15.93 -12.42 -20.88
N LYS A 72 15.90 -11.71 -19.75
CA LYS A 72 16.84 -10.62 -19.45
C LYS A 72 18.03 -11.08 -18.61
N PHE A 73 17.80 -11.97 -17.66
CA PHE A 73 18.75 -12.37 -16.62
C PHE A 73 18.89 -13.90 -16.47
N GLY A 74 18.09 -14.69 -17.19
CA GLY A 74 18.06 -16.15 -17.10
C GLY A 74 17.01 -16.70 -16.13
N ALA A 75 16.68 -17.99 -16.30
CA ALA A 75 15.59 -18.67 -15.61
C ALA A 75 15.73 -18.73 -14.08
N ASP A 76 16.93 -18.49 -13.57
CA ASP A 76 17.18 -18.48 -12.12
C ASP A 76 16.94 -17.14 -11.45
N TRP A 77 16.67 -16.08 -12.21
CA TRP A 77 16.50 -14.78 -11.62
C TRP A 77 15.15 -14.64 -10.89
N HIS A 78 14.04 -15.11 -11.47
CA HIS A 78 12.73 -14.96 -10.84
C HIS A 78 12.31 -16.23 -10.12
N LYS A 79 12.06 -16.15 -8.81
CA LYS A 79 11.63 -17.29 -7.97
C LYS A 79 10.25 -17.14 -7.35
N GLY A 80 9.54 -16.07 -7.71
CA GLY A 80 8.24 -15.72 -7.12
C GLY A 80 8.11 -14.21 -6.89
N MET A 81 6.89 -13.73 -6.76
CA MET A 81 6.62 -12.35 -6.37
C MET A 81 6.85 -12.18 -4.87
N LEU A 82 7.35 -11.02 -4.44
CA LEU A 82 7.40 -10.65 -3.02
C LEU A 82 5.97 -10.37 -2.56
N HIS A 83 5.47 -11.16 -1.60
CA HIS A 83 4.07 -11.15 -1.18
C HIS A 83 3.96 -10.92 0.32
N LEU A 84 3.31 -9.82 0.72
CA LEU A 84 2.96 -9.51 2.11
C LEU A 84 1.87 -10.46 2.60
N GLN A 85 2.11 -11.09 3.74
CA GLN A 85 1.21 -12.10 4.31
C GLN A 85 0.22 -11.48 5.30
N ASN A 86 -1.01 -12.00 5.31
CA ASN A 86 -2.05 -11.71 6.30
C ASN A 86 -2.38 -10.22 6.44
N VAL A 87 -2.40 -9.50 5.32
CA VAL A 87 -2.78 -8.09 5.29
C VAL A 87 -4.31 -7.97 5.52
N PRO A 88 -4.79 -7.29 6.58
CA PRO A 88 -6.21 -7.25 6.91
C PRO A 88 -7.07 -6.67 5.80
N GLY A 89 -8.00 -7.47 5.26
CA GLY A 89 -8.92 -7.06 4.19
C GLY A 89 -8.32 -7.10 2.79
N PHE A 90 -7.07 -7.52 2.62
CA PHE A 90 -6.41 -7.63 1.32
C PHE A 90 -5.97 -9.06 1.03
N GLU A 91 -5.89 -9.39 -0.26
CA GLU A 91 -5.32 -10.64 -0.74
C GLU A 91 -4.25 -10.32 -1.78
N TYR A 92 -3.19 -11.13 -1.81
CA TYR A 92 -2.14 -11.08 -2.82
C TYR A 92 -1.45 -9.71 -2.94
N ILE A 93 -1.06 -9.12 -1.81
CA ILE A 93 -0.35 -7.84 -1.78
C ILE A 93 1.09 -8.03 -2.19
N LEU A 94 1.41 -7.62 -3.41
CA LEU A 94 2.73 -7.79 -3.99
C LEU A 94 3.56 -6.52 -3.86
N ILE A 95 4.88 -6.69 -3.78
CA ILE A 95 5.83 -5.60 -4.06
C ILE A 95 6.23 -5.73 -5.52
N HIS A 96 5.99 -4.71 -6.34
CA HIS A 96 6.32 -4.77 -7.77
C HIS A 96 6.65 -3.42 -8.39
N ALA A 97 7.21 -3.46 -9.60
CA ALA A 97 7.43 -2.25 -10.38
C ALA A 97 6.09 -1.72 -10.92
N GLY A 98 5.88 -0.40 -10.77
CA GLY A 98 4.78 0.39 -11.31
C GLY A 98 5.06 1.88 -11.04
N ASN A 99 4.39 2.77 -11.76
CA ASN A 99 4.67 4.21 -11.67
C ASN A 99 3.51 5.04 -11.12
N THR A 100 2.25 4.63 -11.32
CA THR A 100 1.07 5.40 -10.91
C THR A 100 0.14 4.58 -10.00
N ASP A 101 -0.76 5.25 -9.29
CA ASP A 101 -1.83 4.64 -8.48
C ASP A 101 -2.70 3.66 -9.28
N GLU A 102 -2.94 3.96 -10.56
CA GLU A 102 -3.69 3.06 -11.46
C GLU A 102 -3.05 1.68 -11.61
N GLU A 103 -1.75 1.56 -11.31
CA GLU A 103 -1.00 0.30 -11.39
C GLU A 103 -0.93 -0.45 -10.05
N THR A 104 -1.34 0.15 -8.91
CA THR A 104 -1.20 -0.52 -7.61
C THR A 104 -2.25 -1.61 -7.43
N MET A 105 -3.52 -1.31 -7.69
CA MET A 105 -4.66 -2.19 -7.34
C MET A 105 -4.65 -2.65 -5.87
N GLY A 106 -4.06 -1.86 -4.97
CA GLY A 106 -3.80 -2.15 -3.55
C GLY A 106 -2.41 -2.73 -3.23
N CYS A 107 -1.54 -2.94 -4.22
CA CYS A 107 -0.16 -3.44 -4.03
C CYS A 107 0.83 -2.31 -3.64
N LEU A 108 2.05 -2.70 -3.26
CA LEU A 108 3.13 -1.77 -2.97
C LEU A 108 4.01 -1.58 -4.20
N LEU A 109 3.95 -0.41 -4.84
CA LEU A 109 4.82 -0.08 -5.97
C LEU A 109 6.20 0.37 -5.50
N VAL A 110 7.24 0.16 -6.31
CA VAL A 110 8.61 0.63 -6.04
C VAL A 110 9.21 1.45 -7.19
N GLY A 111 9.99 2.48 -6.86
CA GLY A 111 10.53 3.49 -7.76
C GLY A 111 11.91 4.00 -7.35
N ALA A 112 12.76 4.40 -8.29
CA ALA A 112 14.10 4.93 -7.98
C ALA A 112 14.06 6.43 -7.62
N ALA A 113 13.01 7.13 -8.07
CA ALA A 113 12.72 8.51 -7.74
C ALA A 113 11.20 8.73 -7.72
N THR A 114 10.76 9.86 -7.18
CA THR A 114 9.37 10.31 -7.21
C THR A 114 9.15 11.40 -8.25
N GLY A 115 7.92 11.54 -8.71
CA GLY A 115 7.51 12.57 -9.66
C GLY A 115 6.03 12.88 -9.55
N VAL A 116 5.51 13.51 -10.60
CA VAL A 116 4.10 13.83 -10.78
C VAL A 116 3.64 13.25 -12.11
N ASP A 117 2.51 12.54 -12.12
CA ASP A 117 1.95 11.96 -13.33
C ASP A 117 1.29 13.02 -14.23
N ARG A 118 0.67 12.60 -15.34
CA ARG A 118 0.01 13.52 -16.27
C ARG A 118 -1.28 14.14 -15.72
N ARG A 119 -1.83 13.58 -14.64
CA ARG A 119 -3.04 14.03 -13.97
C ARG A 119 -2.72 15.00 -12.81
N GLY A 120 -1.44 15.14 -12.45
CA GLY A 120 -1.00 16.02 -11.37
C GLY A 120 -0.83 15.30 -10.04
N HIS A 121 -0.86 13.96 -10.01
CA HIS A 121 -0.75 13.15 -8.80
C HIS A 121 0.65 12.59 -8.60
N HIS A 122 0.98 12.25 -7.36
CA HIS A 122 2.21 11.58 -7.02
C HIS A 122 2.45 10.33 -7.89
N SER A 123 3.68 10.17 -8.35
CA SER A 123 4.11 9.02 -9.14
C SER A 123 5.53 8.60 -8.82
N LEU A 124 5.91 7.44 -9.34
CA LEU A 124 7.27 6.92 -9.30
C LEU A 124 7.93 6.97 -10.67
N VAL A 125 9.25 7.04 -10.64
CA VAL A 125 10.11 7.06 -11.82
C VAL A 125 11.11 5.91 -11.72
N SER A 126 11.41 5.29 -12.88
CA SER A 126 12.40 4.21 -13.00
C SER A 126 12.11 2.99 -12.11
N SER A 127 10.83 2.60 -12.01
CA SER A 127 10.36 1.49 -11.17
C SER A 127 11.05 0.16 -11.42
N ARG A 128 11.32 -0.19 -12.68
CA ARG A 128 12.07 -1.41 -13.01
C ARG A 128 13.48 -1.41 -12.46
N ALA A 129 14.20 -0.29 -12.57
CA ALA A 129 15.56 -0.19 -12.04
C ALA A 129 15.57 -0.35 -10.51
N ALA A 130 14.60 0.23 -9.81
CA ALA A 130 14.44 0.04 -8.38
C ALA A 130 14.09 -1.41 -8.03
N TYR A 131 13.14 -2.03 -8.73
CA TYR A 131 12.76 -3.42 -8.49
C TYR A 131 13.92 -4.40 -8.77
N GLU A 132 14.65 -4.20 -9.87
CA GLU A 132 15.80 -5.04 -10.23
C GLU A 132 16.96 -4.94 -9.22
N LYS A 133 17.05 -3.83 -8.46
CA LYS A 133 17.99 -3.65 -7.36
C LYS A 133 17.50 -4.25 -6.04
N LEU A 134 16.23 -4.04 -5.71
CA LEU A 134 15.59 -4.51 -4.47
C LEU A 134 15.39 -6.03 -4.48
N TYR A 135 14.78 -6.56 -5.53
CA TYR A 135 14.25 -7.92 -5.58
C TYR A 135 15.30 -9.00 -5.31
N PRO A 136 16.51 -8.97 -5.92
CA PRO A 136 17.51 -10.00 -5.66
C PRO A 136 17.91 -10.08 -4.18
N LYS A 137 18.02 -8.94 -3.49
CA LYS A 137 18.40 -8.91 -2.06
C LYS A 137 17.38 -9.64 -1.21
N VAL A 138 16.10 -9.32 -1.40
CA VAL A 138 15.00 -9.93 -0.64
C VAL A 138 14.81 -11.39 -1.03
N ARG A 139 14.93 -11.72 -2.32
CA ARG A 139 14.86 -13.09 -2.84
C ARG A 139 15.93 -13.97 -2.19
N GLU A 140 17.19 -13.55 -2.19
CA GLU A 140 18.29 -14.34 -1.61
C GLU A 140 18.09 -14.59 -0.12
N ALA A 141 17.65 -13.59 0.65
CA ALA A 141 17.32 -13.77 2.07
C ALA A 141 16.22 -14.84 2.26
N LEU A 142 15.13 -14.74 1.48
CA LEU A 142 14.03 -15.72 1.53
C LEU A 142 14.48 -17.13 1.14
N LEU A 143 15.30 -17.27 0.09
CA LEU A 143 15.82 -18.57 -0.36
C LEU A 143 16.80 -19.19 0.62
N ALA A 144 17.54 -18.36 1.38
CA ALA A 144 18.40 -18.80 2.47
C ALA A 144 17.62 -19.23 3.73
N GLY A 145 16.28 -19.12 3.71
CA GLY A 145 15.44 -19.42 4.86
C GLY A 145 15.45 -18.32 5.94
N GLU A 146 16.00 -17.15 5.63
CA GLU A 146 15.99 -16.02 6.54
C GLU A 146 14.57 -15.44 6.64
N PRO A 147 14.04 -15.20 7.85
CA PRO A 147 12.78 -14.49 8.01
C PRO A 147 12.87 -13.07 7.46
N VAL A 148 11.91 -12.71 6.61
CA VAL A 148 11.75 -11.35 6.09
C VAL A 148 10.44 -10.75 6.59
N THR A 149 10.51 -9.59 7.25
CA THR A 149 9.33 -8.81 7.64
C THR A 149 9.36 -7.44 6.97
N ILE A 150 8.19 -6.83 6.81
CA ILE A 150 8.03 -5.45 6.37
C ILE A 150 7.15 -4.70 7.34
N LYS A 151 7.69 -3.62 7.92
CA LYS A 151 6.96 -2.70 8.79
C LYS A 151 6.57 -1.45 8.01
N ILE A 152 5.27 -1.16 7.96
CA ILE A 152 4.71 0.02 7.30
C ILE A 152 4.33 1.03 8.38
N ASN A 153 4.95 2.20 8.35
CA ASN A 153 4.75 3.29 9.29
C ASN A 153 4.09 4.48 8.60
N ASP A 154 3.09 5.06 9.27
CA ASP A 154 2.64 6.41 9.00
C ASP A 154 3.60 7.38 9.71
N GLN A 155 4.40 8.14 8.95
CA GLN A 155 5.02 9.33 9.54
C GLN A 155 3.98 10.45 9.54
N PRO A 156 4.02 11.38 10.52
CA PRO A 156 3.20 12.57 10.45
C PRO A 156 3.48 13.28 9.12
N THR A 157 2.44 13.45 8.32
CA THR A 157 2.51 14.18 7.05
C THR A 157 2.99 15.60 7.37
N VAL A 158 4.09 16.02 6.74
CA VAL A 158 4.49 17.42 6.79
C VAL A 158 3.49 18.16 5.93
N HIS A 159 2.53 18.84 6.55
CA HIS A 159 1.61 19.72 5.83
C HIS A 159 2.44 20.81 5.16
N VAL A 160 2.51 20.80 3.83
CA VAL A 160 3.10 21.88 3.05
C VAL A 160 2.06 23.01 3.01
N PRO A 161 2.34 24.20 3.59
CA PRO A 161 1.38 25.29 3.61
C PRO A 161 0.99 25.70 2.19
N GLY A 162 -0.31 25.65 1.88
CA GLY A 162 -0.86 26.01 0.57
C GLY A 162 -1.37 24.83 -0.27
N GLU A 163 -1.14 23.59 0.17
CA GLU A 163 -1.76 22.41 -0.44
C GLU A 163 -3.16 22.19 0.17
N PRO A 164 -4.23 22.05 -0.64
CA PRO A 164 -5.55 21.74 -0.11
C PRO A 164 -5.48 20.43 0.67
N ALA A 165 -6.15 20.38 1.83
CA ALA A 165 -6.32 19.11 2.55
C ALA A 165 -6.88 18.07 1.57
N PRO A 166 -6.39 16.82 1.59
CA PRO A 166 -6.88 15.80 0.68
C PRO A 166 -8.39 15.66 0.86
N THR A 167 -9.14 16.14 -0.12
CA THR A 167 -10.59 15.97 -0.18
C THR A 167 -10.87 14.54 -0.58
N GLU A 168 -11.65 13.81 0.23
CA GLU A 168 -12.10 12.47 -0.13
C GLU A 168 -12.73 12.49 -1.54
N LYS A 169 -12.39 11.50 -2.37
CA LYS A 169 -13.01 11.29 -3.69
C LYS A 169 -14.54 11.27 -3.53
N PRO A 170 -15.31 12.07 -4.29
CA PRO A 170 -16.75 11.94 -4.30
C PRO A 170 -17.14 10.58 -4.90
N GLY A 171 -17.75 9.73 -4.07
CA GLY A 171 -18.12 8.36 -4.45
C GLY A 171 -18.21 7.38 -3.28
N ALA A 172 -17.66 7.74 -2.12
CA ALA A 172 -17.84 7.04 -0.85
C ALA A 172 -19.19 7.39 -0.21
N ALA A 173 -20.32 6.98 -0.80
CA ALA A 173 -21.60 7.15 -0.13
C ALA A 173 -21.60 6.35 1.19
N ALA A 174 -21.57 7.06 2.31
CA ALA A 174 -21.83 6.49 3.62
C ALA A 174 -23.24 5.90 3.63
N VAL A 175 -23.35 4.57 3.75
CA VAL A 175 -24.62 3.93 4.08
C VAL A 175 -24.87 4.24 5.55
N GLY A 176 -25.59 5.35 5.80
CA GLY A 176 -26.05 5.73 7.12
C GLY A 176 -27.03 4.68 7.65
N THR A 177 -26.57 3.84 8.57
CA THR A 177 -27.47 3.07 9.42
C THR A 177 -28.16 4.04 10.38
N VAL A 178 -29.45 4.27 10.14
CA VAL A 178 -30.32 4.96 11.10
C VAL A 178 -30.53 4.00 12.28
N ILE A 179 -29.77 4.18 13.35
CA ILE A 179 -30.10 3.65 14.67
C ILE A 179 -31.18 4.55 15.28
N ALA A 180 -32.45 4.15 15.13
CA ALA A 180 -33.54 4.70 15.92
C ALA A 180 -33.42 4.15 17.35
N GLY A 181 -32.82 4.97 18.23
CA GLY A 181 -32.78 4.72 19.67
C GLY A 181 -34.16 4.84 20.29
N ALA A 182 -34.54 3.81 21.04
CA ALA A 182 -35.65 3.85 21.99
C ALA A 182 -35.25 4.65 23.23
N GLY A 183 -36.21 5.41 23.79
CA GLY A 183 -36.19 5.78 25.22
C GLY A 183 -36.28 7.27 25.53
N ALA A 184 -37.51 7.77 25.73
CA ALA A 184 -37.80 8.90 26.61
C ALA A 184 -39.05 8.49 27.43
N ALA A 185 -38.87 8.11 28.69
CA ALA A 185 -38.89 8.98 29.87
C ALA A 185 -40.32 9.46 30.20
N GLY A 186 -40.85 8.93 31.30
CA GLY A 186 -42.16 9.26 31.83
C GLY A 186 -42.24 10.68 32.41
N ALA A 187 -43.48 11.17 32.50
CA ALA A 187 -43.88 12.24 33.39
C ALA A 187 -45.34 12.00 33.77
N GLY A 188 -45.55 11.46 34.98
CA GLY A 188 -46.83 11.51 35.66
C GLY A 188 -46.89 12.78 36.52
N ALA A 189 -47.93 13.58 36.32
CA ALA A 189 -48.49 14.57 37.25
C ALA A 189 -49.86 14.98 36.67
N LEU A 190 -51.00 14.57 37.24
CA LEU A 190 -51.67 15.13 38.42
C LEU A 190 -52.26 16.54 38.18
N ILE A 191 -53.56 16.65 37.84
CA ILE A 191 -54.53 17.72 38.19
C ILE A 191 -55.93 17.05 38.07
N LEU A 192 -56.65 16.69 39.15
CA LEU A 192 -57.51 17.45 40.09
C LEU A 192 -58.93 17.80 39.58
N SER A 193 -59.89 17.49 40.48
CA SER A 193 -61.35 17.72 40.54
C SER A 193 -62.26 16.95 39.59
#